data_AF-A0A7S2QLI3-F1
#
_entry.id   AF-A0A7S2QLI3-F1
#
_cell.length_a   1.000
_cell.length_b   1.000
_cell.length_c   1.000
_cell.angle_alpha   90.00
_cell.angle_beta   90.00
_cell.angle_gamma   90.00
#
_symmetry.space_group_name_H-M   'P 1'
#
loop_
_entity.id
_entity.type
_entity.pdbx_description
1 polymer ?
#
loop_
_entity_poly.entity_id
_entity_poly.type
_entity_poly.pdbx_seq_one_letter_code
_entity_poly.pdbx_strand_id
1 'polypeptide(L)'
;SLEVLTKSLADLEYKFRIVLNKVDQLDSTVDFARAYGTLGWSLSKVIRRKDIPWIYTICNAGFDGTDRAKRGNLPLDAFSASRRDVVAEVFSAKERRYDNAVTTLERILREVEMIATILRVLRRRAARRLLWASTIALASVGVPCAFAPWLFQDVPQLVVALPAALPLLGAACMALLRAHMRRFQRMQARPHNLDDVFRQDYRRFFIHDEGEDLVARWALVRPKITTMLEVTPNLAFLPTVAEWETRRIQAVLATDVWYLRQLA
;
A
#
# COMPACT_ATOMS: atom_id res chain seq x y z
N SER A 1 32.90 13.29 -12.56
CA SER A 1 32.29 12.07 -11.99
C SER A 1 31.78 12.28 -10.57
N LEU A 2 32.48 13.04 -9.71
CA LEU A 2 32.05 13.27 -8.32
C LEU A 2 30.69 14.01 -8.18
N GLU A 3 30.42 14.98 -9.05
CA GLU A 3 29.16 15.76 -9.05
C GLU A 3 27.89 14.92 -9.22
N VAL A 4 27.97 13.82 -9.98
CA VAL A 4 26.85 12.89 -10.21
C VAL A 4 26.53 12.09 -8.93
N LEU A 5 27.56 11.71 -8.17
CA LEU A 5 27.39 11.11 -6.85
C LEU A 5 26.79 12.14 -5.87
N THR A 6 27.26 13.40 -5.90
CA THR A 6 26.73 14.46 -5.04
C THR A 6 25.24 14.72 -5.28
N LYS A 7 24.82 14.75 -6.55
CA LYS A 7 23.42 14.99 -6.93
C LYS A 7 22.52 13.80 -6.61
N SER A 8 23.06 12.57 -6.63
CA SER A 8 22.31 11.34 -6.35
C SER A 8 22.26 10.99 -4.86
N LEU A 9 23.20 11.50 -4.07
CA LEU A 9 23.30 11.28 -2.62
C LEU A 9 22.75 12.45 -1.79
N ALA A 10 22.36 13.55 -2.45
CA ALA A 10 21.58 14.62 -1.84
C ALA A 10 20.32 14.00 -1.20
N ASP A 11 20.03 14.38 0.04
CA ASP A 11 19.00 13.81 0.94
C ASP A 11 19.29 12.45 1.60
N LEU A 12 20.35 11.72 1.24
CA LEU A 12 20.77 10.49 1.94
C LEU A 12 21.99 10.68 2.84
N GLU A 13 22.46 11.92 2.97
CA GLU A 13 23.67 12.27 3.71
C GLU A 13 23.66 11.80 5.17
N TYR A 14 22.49 11.77 5.83
CA TYR A 14 22.35 11.31 7.22
C TYR A 14 22.46 9.79 7.40
N LYS A 15 22.31 9.01 6.33
CA LYS A 15 22.50 7.55 6.30
C LYS A 15 23.90 7.16 5.82
N PHE A 16 24.71 8.13 5.38
CA PHE A 16 26.01 7.86 4.81
C PHE A 16 27.05 7.58 5.90
N ARG A 17 27.93 6.61 5.61
CA ARG A 17 29.03 6.19 6.48
C ARG A 17 30.26 6.10 5.59
N ILE A 18 31.33 6.79 5.96
CA ILE A 18 32.56 6.85 5.15
C ILE A 18 33.59 5.93 5.75
N VAL A 19 34.19 5.08 4.93
CA VAL A 19 35.22 4.14 5.35
C VAL A 19 36.51 4.46 4.63
N LEU A 20 37.54 4.84 5.40
CA LEU A 20 38.92 4.90 4.95
C LEU A 20 39.55 3.51 5.15
N ASN A 21 39.64 2.77 4.05
CA ASN A 21 40.16 1.41 4.03
C ASN A 21 41.69 1.37 3.85
N LYS A 22 42.32 0.24 4.18
CA LYS A 22 43.75 -0.06 3.96
C LYS A 22 44.71 0.88 4.70
N VAL A 23 44.33 1.31 5.90
CA VAL A 23 45.17 2.21 6.72
C VAL A 23 46.50 1.54 7.11
N ASP A 24 46.55 0.21 7.10
CA ASP A 24 47.76 -0.62 7.31
C ASP A 24 48.81 -0.51 6.21
N GLN A 25 48.46 -0.04 5.02
CA GLN A 25 49.41 0.12 3.91
C GLN A 25 50.21 1.42 4.01
N LEU A 26 49.89 2.28 4.99
CA LEU A 26 50.57 3.55 5.20
C LEU A 26 51.79 3.33 6.13
N ASP A 27 52.96 3.78 5.67
CA ASP A 27 54.21 3.54 6.38
C ASP A 27 54.37 4.46 7.63
N SER A 28 53.62 5.56 7.73
CA SER A 28 53.76 6.57 8.80
C SER A 28 52.43 7.19 9.24
N THR A 29 52.33 7.56 10.52
CA THR A 29 51.24 8.36 11.10
C THR A 29 51.07 9.71 10.39
N VAL A 30 52.16 10.27 9.85
CA VAL A 30 52.13 11.53 9.09
C VAL A 30 51.40 11.35 7.76
N ASP A 31 51.61 10.24 7.06
CA ASP A 31 50.96 9.97 5.78
C ASP A 31 49.49 9.62 5.97
N PHE A 32 49.15 8.94 7.07
CA PHE A 32 47.77 8.80 7.51
C PHE A 32 47.08 10.15 7.76
N ALA A 33 47.72 11.05 8.51
CA ALA A 33 47.15 12.37 8.76
C ALA A 33 46.95 13.18 7.47
N ARG A 34 47.89 13.09 6.51
CA ARG A 34 47.77 13.71 5.18
C ARG A 34 46.61 13.14 4.37
N ALA A 35 46.47 11.81 4.32
CA ALA A 35 45.40 11.16 3.60
C ALA A 35 44.03 11.48 4.21
N TYR A 36 43.92 11.41 5.54
CA TYR A 36 42.70 11.74 6.28
C TYR A 36 42.30 13.21 6.10
N GLY A 37 43.27 14.14 6.20
CA GLY A 37 43.04 15.57 5.99
C GLY A 37 42.61 15.90 4.56
N THR A 38 43.23 15.27 3.56
CA THR A 38 42.85 15.45 2.15
C THR A 38 41.44 14.93 1.88
N LEU A 39 41.09 13.78 2.46
CA LEU A 39 39.74 13.23 2.38
C LEU A 39 38.72 14.17 3.03
N GLY A 40 38.97 14.66 4.25
CA GLY A 40 38.09 15.62 4.93
C GLY A 40 37.88 16.90 4.11
N TRP A 41 38.95 17.43 3.51
CA TRP A 41 38.88 18.60 2.63
C TRP A 41 38.11 18.35 1.34
N SER A 42 38.27 17.17 0.74
CA SER A 42 37.47 16.81 -0.44
C SER A 42 35.99 16.65 -0.11
N LEU A 43 35.68 16.08 1.06
CA LEU A 43 34.31 15.90 1.52
C LEU A 43 33.63 17.21 1.89
N SER A 44 34.34 18.18 2.48
CA SER A 44 33.78 19.49 2.84
C SER A 44 33.34 20.31 1.62
N LYS A 45 33.86 20.00 0.43
CA LYS A 45 33.44 20.62 -0.84
C LYS A 45 32.24 19.94 -1.47
N VAL A 46 31.92 18.72 -1.04
CA VAL A 46 30.97 17.83 -1.70
C VAL A 46 29.71 17.65 -0.87
N ILE A 47 29.87 17.47 0.43
CA ILE A 47 28.78 17.32 1.38
C ILE A 47 28.29 18.71 1.79
N ARG A 48 26.98 18.95 1.69
CA ARG A 48 26.40 20.28 2.00
C ARG A 48 26.17 20.52 3.49
N ARG A 49 26.35 19.49 4.32
CA ARG A 49 26.25 19.58 5.79
C ARG A 49 27.41 20.33 6.43
N LYS A 50 27.07 21.08 7.49
CA LYS A 50 28.03 21.76 8.37
C LYS A 50 28.88 20.77 9.18
N ASP A 51 28.32 19.60 9.50
CA ASP A 51 28.99 18.56 10.27
C ASP A 51 29.64 17.52 9.35
N ILE A 52 30.93 17.28 9.53
CA ILE A 52 31.66 16.25 8.79
C ILE A 52 31.16 14.87 9.28
N PRO A 53 30.71 13.97 8.38
CA PRO A 53 30.28 12.64 8.78
C PRO A 53 31.45 11.84 9.36
N TRP A 54 31.14 10.93 10.29
CA TRP A 54 32.15 10.09 10.89
C TRP A 54 32.86 9.22 9.84
N ILE A 55 34.20 9.26 9.84
CA ILE A 55 35.05 8.48 8.94
C ILE A 55 35.64 7.32 9.73
N TYR A 56 35.23 6.10 9.39
CA TYR A 56 35.77 4.88 9.99
C TYR A 56 37.08 4.50 9.33
N THR A 57 38.09 4.23 10.15
CA THR A 57 39.41 3.82 9.71
C THR A 57 39.54 2.31 9.89
N ILE A 58 39.68 1.58 8.79
CA ILE A 58 39.73 0.11 8.80
C ILE A 58 41.08 -0.38 8.30
N CYS A 59 41.56 -1.42 8.98
CA CYS A 59 42.77 -2.17 8.67
C CYS A 59 42.39 -3.59 8.22
N ASN A 60 43.05 -4.08 7.16
CA ASN A 60 42.83 -5.41 6.60
C ASN A 60 43.79 -6.47 7.16
N ALA A 61 44.64 -6.12 8.13
CA ALA A 61 45.57 -7.07 8.74
C ALA A 61 44.80 -8.32 9.25
N GLY A 62 45.24 -9.49 8.79
CA GLY A 62 44.66 -10.80 9.10
C GLY A 62 43.69 -11.38 8.06
N PHE A 63 43.36 -10.68 6.95
CA PHE A 63 42.50 -11.22 5.87
C PHE A 63 43.28 -11.90 4.75
N ASP A 64 44.39 -11.29 4.33
CA ASP A 64 45.37 -11.94 3.46
C ASP A 64 46.40 -12.59 4.39
N GLY A 65 46.59 -13.91 4.31
CA GLY A 65 47.59 -14.68 5.09
C GLY A 65 49.05 -14.27 4.87
N THR A 66 49.27 -13.09 4.31
CA THR A 66 50.53 -12.38 4.29
C THR A 66 50.59 -11.46 5.51
N ASP A 67 51.38 -11.85 6.51
CA ASP A 67 51.87 -10.99 7.61
C ASP A 67 52.79 -9.87 7.07
N ARG A 68 52.32 -9.10 6.09
CA ARG A 68 52.98 -7.92 5.51
C ARG A 68 52.46 -6.61 6.11
N ALA A 69 51.80 -6.68 7.27
CA ALA A 69 51.65 -5.50 8.10
C ALA A 69 53.06 -5.11 8.56
N LYS A 70 53.74 -4.25 7.80
CA LYS A 70 54.87 -3.49 8.33
C LYS A 70 54.35 -2.86 9.62
N ARG A 71 54.91 -3.26 10.76
CA ARG A 71 54.60 -2.67 12.06
C ARG A 71 55.16 -1.25 12.08
N GLY A 72 54.56 -0.35 11.29
CA GLY A 72 54.73 1.08 11.46
C GLY A 72 54.15 1.48 12.81
N ASN A 73 54.48 2.67 13.29
CA ASN A 73 54.09 3.23 14.58
C ASN A 73 52.58 3.58 14.68
N LEU A 74 51.72 2.82 13.99
CA LEU A 74 50.29 3.03 13.86
C LEU A 74 49.55 2.17 14.91
N PRO A 75 48.53 2.72 15.60
CA PRO A 75 47.74 1.99 16.58
C PRO A 75 46.76 1.03 15.88
N LEU A 76 47.25 -0.14 15.48
CA LEU A 76 46.46 -1.16 14.78
C LEU A 76 45.24 -1.65 15.58
N ASP A 77 45.34 -1.68 16.90
CA ASP A 77 44.25 -2.09 17.79
C ASP A 77 43.05 -1.14 17.70
N ALA A 78 43.28 0.17 17.60
CA ALA A 78 42.22 1.17 17.45
C ALA A 78 41.49 1.01 16.10
N PHE A 79 42.20 0.63 15.03
CA PHE A 79 41.58 0.34 13.73
C PHE A 79 40.80 -0.98 13.73
N SER A 80 41.22 -1.95 14.53
CA SER A 80 40.47 -3.21 14.71
C SER A 80 39.15 -2.99 15.48
N ALA A 81 39.12 -2.03 16.41
CA ALA A 81 37.91 -1.60 17.10
C ALA A 81 36.95 -0.89 16.13
N SER A 82 37.43 0.11 15.39
CA SER A 82 36.66 0.78 14.34
C SER A 82 36.06 -0.19 13.31
N ARG A 83 36.80 -1.27 12.95
CA ARG A 83 36.27 -2.33 12.07
C ARG A 83 35.08 -3.05 12.70
N ARG A 84 35.17 -3.43 13.98
CA ARG A 84 34.07 -4.10 14.69
C ARG A 84 32.85 -3.19 14.78
N ASP A 85 33.05 -1.89 15.01
CA ASP A 85 31.97 -0.91 15.06
C ASP A 85 31.27 -0.77 13.70
N VAL A 86 32.03 -0.73 12.59
CA VAL A 86 31.44 -0.73 11.24
C VAL A 86 30.68 -2.01 10.97
N VAL A 87 31.23 -3.17 11.32
CA VAL A 87 30.57 -4.46 11.13
C VAL A 87 29.27 -4.51 11.93
N ALA A 88 29.29 -4.12 13.19
CA ALA A 88 28.10 -4.04 14.05
C ALA A 88 27.06 -3.07 13.48
N GLU A 89 27.48 -1.88 13.03
CA GLU A 89 26.58 -0.91 12.42
C GLU A 89 25.97 -1.44 11.12
N VAL A 90 26.73 -2.14 10.28
CA VAL A 90 26.21 -2.78 9.05
C VAL A 90 25.19 -3.87 9.38
N PHE A 91 25.45 -4.70 10.40
CA PHE A 91 24.48 -5.70 10.86
C PHE A 91 23.21 -5.04 11.41
N SER A 92 23.34 -4.00 12.25
CA SER A 92 22.20 -3.25 12.76
C SER A 92 21.40 -2.54 11.66
N ALA A 93 22.06 -2.07 10.59
CA ALA A 93 21.39 -1.47 9.45
C ALA A 93 20.55 -2.49 8.67
N LYS A 94 20.98 -3.75 8.64
CA LYS A 94 20.23 -4.87 8.05
C LYS A 94 18.99 -5.18 8.88
N GLU A 95 19.09 -5.22 10.21
CA GLU A 95 17.95 -5.41 11.13
C GLU A 95 16.89 -4.30 10.93
N ARG A 96 17.32 -3.02 10.95
CA ARG A 96 16.43 -1.88 10.66
C ARG A 96 15.76 -1.98 9.29
N ARG A 97 16.41 -2.60 8.30
CA ARG A 97 15.80 -2.81 6.97
C ARG A 97 14.66 -3.83 7.05
N TYR A 98 14.81 -4.89 7.83
CA TYR A 98 13.74 -5.86 8.05
C TYR A 98 12.56 -5.22 8.79
N ASP A 99 12.81 -4.44 9.85
CA ASP A 99 11.76 -3.71 10.56
C ASP A 99 10.98 -2.75 9.65
N ASN A 100 11.69 -2.00 8.82
CA ASN A 100 11.08 -1.09 7.86
C ASN A 100 10.26 -1.86 6.81
N ALA A 101 10.74 -3.04 6.38
CA ALA A 101 10.01 -3.89 5.46
C ALA A 101 8.73 -4.45 6.09
N VAL A 102 8.79 -4.93 7.34
CA VAL A 102 7.63 -5.41 8.10
C VAL A 102 6.62 -4.28 8.31
N THR A 103 7.07 -3.10 8.74
CA THR A 103 6.21 -1.92 8.91
C THR A 103 5.55 -1.50 7.60
N THR A 104 6.29 -1.55 6.48
CA THR A 104 5.75 -1.24 5.15
C THR A 104 4.72 -2.27 4.72
N LEU A 105 4.99 -3.56 4.94
CA LEU A 105 4.07 -4.65 4.64
C LEU A 105 2.77 -4.52 5.43
N GLU A 106 2.88 -4.29 6.75
CA GLU A 106 1.73 -4.08 7.63
C GLU A 106 0.85 -2.93 7.15
N ARG A 107 1.46 -1.79 6.81
CA ARG A 107 0.74 -0.63 6.27
C ARG A 107 0.00 -0.96 4.98
N ILE A 108 0.69 -1.58 4.01
CA ILE A 108 0.08 -1.94 2.72
C ILE A 108 -1.07 -2.93 2.93
N LEU A 109 -0.88 -3.91 3.81
CA LEU A 109 -1.85 -4.95 4.07
C LEU A 109 -3.13 -4.37 4.71
N ARG A 110 -2.99 -3.47 5.69
CA ARG A 110 -4.11 -2.71 6.27
C ARG A 110 -4.82 -1.81 5.25
N GLU A 111 -4.07 -1.19 4.33
CA GLU A 111 -4.67 -0.41 3.23
C GLU A 111 -5.50 -1.29 2.28
N VAL A 112 -4.96 -2.44 1.87
CA VAL A 112 -5.64 -3.40 0.98
C VAL A 112 -6.89 -3.97 1.65
N GLU A 113 -6.82 -4.28 2.95
CA GLU A 113 -7.96 -4.73 3.73
C GLU A 113 -9.11 -3.71 3.71
N MET A 114 -8.79 -2.42 3.92
CA MET A 114 -9.78 -1.34 3.90
C MET A 114 -10.41 -1.21 2.51
N ILE A 115 -9.61 -1.23 1.45
CA ILE A 115 -10.09 -1.20 0.05
C ILE A 115 -11.04 -2.37 -0.21
N ALA A 116 -10.61 -3.59 0.12
CA ALA A 116 -11.38 -4.81 -0.10
C ALA A 116 -12.73 -4.77 0.62
N THR A 117 -12.74 -4.31 1.87
CA THR A 117 -13.95 -4.24 2.70
C THR A 117 -14.94 -3.22 2.14
N ILE A 118 -14.47 -2.01 1.81
CA ILE A 118 -15.33 -0.94 1.28
C ILE A 118 -15.87 -1.29 -0.11
N LEU A 119 -15.02 -1.84 -1.00
CA LEU A 119 -15.46 -2.31 -2.32
C LEU A 119 -16.51 -3.42 -2.20
N ARG A 120 -16.33 -4.36 -1.25
CA ARG A 120 -17.32 -5.41 -0.99
C ARG A 120 -18.65 -4.84 -0.52
N VAL A 121 -18.64 -3.87 0.40
CA VAL A 121 -19.87 -3.21 0.90
C VAL A 121 -20.58 -2.47 -0.23
N LEU A 122 -19.84 -1.71 -1.04
CA LEU A 122 -20.37 -1.01 -2.21
C LEU A 122 -20.99 -1.98 -3.22
N ARG A 123 -20.28 -3.06 -3.56
CA ARG A 123 -20.79 -4.10 -4.47
C ARG A 123 -22.03 -4.78 -3.90
N ARG A 124 -22.06 -5.17 -2.63
CA ARG A 124 -23.24 -5.80 -1.99
C ARG A 124 -24.44 -4.87 -1.99
N ARG A 125 -24.23 -3.57 -1.80
CA ARG A 125 -25.30 -2.56 -1.86
C ARG A 125 -25.83 -2.40 -3.29
N ALA A 126 -24.93 -2.35 -4.28
CA ALA A 126 -25.31 -2.29 -5.69
C ALA A 126 -26.02 -3.56 -6.19
N ALA A 127 -25.49 -4.74 -5.86
CA ALA A 127 -26.04 -6.03 -6.26
C ALA A 127 -27.40 -6.31 -5.62
N ARG A 128 -27.56 -6.06 -4.31
CA ARG A 128 -28.88 -6.19 -3.67
C ARG A 128 -29.88 -5.27 -4.35
N ARG A 129 -29.56 -3.99 -4.54
CA ARG A 129 -30.48 -3.05 -5.20
C ARG A 129 -30.83 -3.48 -6.62
N LEU A 130 -29.87 -4.03 -7.37
CA LEU A 130 -30.13 -4.58 -8.70
C LEU A 130 -31.10 -5.77 -8.64
N LEU A 131 -30.96 -6.66 -7.66
CA LEU A 131 -31.88 -7.79 -7.44
C LEU A 131 -33.28 -7.32 -7.00
N TRP A 132 -33.37 -6.34 -6.10
CA TRP A 132 -34.65 -5.72 -5.71
C TRP A 132 -35.33 -5.02 -6.90
N ALA A 133 -34.54 -4.29 -7.69
CA ALA A 133 -35.00 -3.67 -8.94
C ALA A 133 -35.52 -4.70 -9.95
N SER A 134 -34.79 -5.80 -10.16
CA SER A 134 -35.20 -6.84 -11.10
C SER A 134 -36.43 -7.61 -10.62
N THR A 135 -36.57 -7.85 -9.32
CA THR A 135 -37.74 -8.53 -8.74
C THR A 135 -38.99 -7.66 -8.85
N ILE A 136 -38.88 -6.35 -8.60
CA ILE A 136 -40.00 -5.41 -8.81
C ILE A 136 -40.39 -5.36 -10.29
N ALA A 137 -39.43 -5.26 -11.20
CA ALA A 137 -39.70 -5.26 -12.64
C ALA A 137 -40.37 -6.57 -13.10
N LEU A 138 -39.88 -7.71 -12.62
CA LEU A 138 -40.45 -9.02 -12.94
C LEU A 138 -41.85 -9.18 -12.34
N ALA A 139 -42.09 -8.71 -11.12
CA ALA A 139 -43.41 -8.73 -10.50
C ALA A 139 -44.41 -7.82 -11.25
N SER A 140 -43.98 -6.62 -11.66
CA SER A 140 -44.85 -5.70 -12.40
C SER A 140 -45.28 -6.21 -13.77
N VAL A 141 -44.51 -7.12 -14.38
CA VAL A 141 -44.82 -7.70 -15.70
C VAL A 141 -45.46 -9.07 -15.55
N GLY A 142 -45.00 -9.88 -14.59
CA GLY A 142 -45.44 -11.25 -14.37
C GLY A 142 -46.85 -11.32 -13.77
N VAL A 143 -47.18 -10.44 -12.81
CA VAL A 143 -48.51 -10.44 -12.18
C VAL A 143 -49.62 -10.12 -13.18
N PRO A 144 -49.53 -9.06 -14.03
CA PRO A 144 -50.55 -8.80 -15.04
C PRO A 144 -50.64 -9.88 -16.12
N CYS A 145 -49.52 -10.46 -16.56
CA CYS A 145 -49.51 -11.56 -17.53
C CYS A 145 -50.26 -12.80 -17.02
N ALA A 146 -50.10 -13.15 -15.75
CA ALA A 146 -50.76 -14.31 -15.16
C ALA A 146 -52.25 -14.06 -14.87
N PHE A 147 -52.64 -12.81 -14.57
CA PHE A 147 -54.01 -12.45 -14.21
C PHE A 147 -54.89 -12.06 -15.41
N ALA A 148 -54.29 -11.65 -16.54
CA ALA A 148 -55.00 -11.24 -17.75
C ALA A 148 -55.99 -12.29 -18.33
N PRO A 149 -55.67 -13.60 -18.40
CA PRO A 149 -56.60 -14.58 -18.96
C PRO A 149 -57.82 -14.81 -18.07
N TRP A 150 -57.68 -14.64 -16.75
CA TRP A 150 -58.81 -14.76 -15.81
C TRP A 150 -59.73 -13.53 -15.86
N LEU A 151 -59.16 -12.34 -16.01
CA LEU A 151 -59.92 -11.08 -15.98
C LEU A 151 -60.67 -10.78 -17.29
N PHE A 152 -60.15 -11.24 -18.45
CA PHE A 152 -60.67 -10.89 -19.78
C PHE A 152 -61.21 -12.10 -20.57
N GLN A 153 -61.71 -13.11 -19.88
CA GLN A 153 -62.26 -14.33 -20.50
C GLN A 153 -63.36 -14.06 -21.56
N ASP A 154 -64.10 -12.95 -21.44
CA ASP A 154 -65.23 -12.61 -22.31
C ASP A 154 -64.83 -11.84 -23.58
N VAL A 155 -63.57 -11.41 -23.73
CA VAL A 155 -63.11 -10.58 -24.87
C VAL A 155 -61.85 -11.18 -25.51
N PRO A 156 -61.99 -12.14 -26.46
CA PRO A 156 -60.86 -12.91 -26.99
C PRO A 156 -59.81 -12.06 -27.73
N GLN A 157 -60.19 -10.89 -28.24
CA GLN A 157 -59.28 -9.96 -28.92
C GLN A 157 -58.27 -9.32 -27.96
N LEU A 158 -58.67 -9.05 -26.72
CA LEU A 158 -57.78 -8.46 -25.70
C LEU A 158 -56.85 -9.51 -25.09
N VAL A 159 -57.29 -10.77 -25.01
CA VAL A 159 -56.49 -11.90 -24.52
C VAL A 159 -55.26 -12.15 -25.40
N VAL A 160 -55.34 -11.87 -26.72
CA VAL A 160 -54.21 -12.04 -27.65
C VAL A 160 -53.34 -10.78 -27.75
N ALA A 161 -53.90 -9.58 -27.59
CA ALA A 161 -53.18 -8.31 -27.74
C ALA A 161 -52.33 -7.94 -26.50
N LEU A 162 -52.82 -8.20 -25.28
CA LEU A 162 -52.11 -7.88 -24.03
C LEU A 162 -50.75 -8.60 -23.85
N PRO A 163 -50.63 -9.92 -24.13
CA PRO A 163 -49.36 -10.65 -24.01
C PRO A 163 -48.27 -10.14 -24.94
N ALA A 164 -48.62 -9.48 -26.05
CA ALA A 164 -47.66 -8.90 -26.98
C ALA A 164 -47.12 -7.54 -26.51
N ALA A 165 -47.93 -6.74 -25.81
CA ALA A 165 -47.54 -5.39 -25.34
C ALA A 165 -46.82 -5.41 -23.98
N LEU A 166 -47.17 -6.33 -23.08
CA LEU A 166 -46.56 -6.50 -21.76
C LEU A 166 -45.04 -6.73 -21.74
N PRO A 167 -44.44 -7.57 -22.60
CA PRO A 167 -42.99 -7.76 -22.63
C PRO A 167 -42.24 -6.51 -23.12
N LEU A 168 -42.83 -5.72 -24.03
CA LEU A 168 -42.25 -4.45 -24.47
C LEU A 168 -42.23 -3.42 -23.35
N LEU A 169 -43.33 -3.29 -22.60
CA LEU A 169 -43.40 -2.44 -21.41
C LEU A 169 -42.45 -2.92 -20.31
N GLY A 170 -42.33 -4.24 -20.12
CA GLY A 170 -41.38 -4.85 -19.20
C GLY A 170 -39.92 -4.59 -19.56
N ALA A 171 -39.58 -4.72 -20.84
CA ALA A 171 -38.24 -4.43 -21.36
C ALA A 171 -37.90 -2.93 -21.21
N ALA A 172 -38.85 -2.04 -21.51
CA ALA A 172 -38.70 -0.59 -21.32
C ALA A 172 -38.52 -0.22 -19.83
N CYS A 173 -39.33 -0.80 -18.95
CA CYS A 173 -39.22 -0.60 -17.50
C CYS A 173 -37.85 -1.09 -16.98
N MET A 174 -37.41 -2.28 -17.42
CA MET A 174 -36.10 -2.81 -17.07
C MET A 174 -34.94 -1.96 -17.61
N ALA A 175 -35.07 -1.40 -18.82
CA ALA A 175 -34.08 -0.49 -19.39
C ALA A 175 -34.00 0.82 -18.60
N LEU A 176 -35.14 1.40 -18.21
CA LEU A 176 -35.19 2.58 -17.35
C LEU A 176 -34.61 2.31 -15.96
N LEU A 177 -34.94 1.18 -15.34
CA LEU A 177 -34.36 0.78 -14.06
C LEU A 177 -32.84 0.59 -14.15
N ARG A 178 -32.35 -0.06 -15.21
CA ARG A 178 -30.91 -0.18 -15.46
C ARG A 178 -30.26 1.20 -15.66
N ALA A 179 -30.89 2.11 -16.38
CA ALA A 179 -30.39 3.47 -16.59
C ALA A 179 -30.38 4.30 -15.28
N HIS A 180 -31.43 4.22 -14.47
CA HIS A 180 -31.48 4.83 -13.14
C HIS A 180 -30.41 4.24 -12.22
N MET A 181 -30.18 2.92 -12.27
CA MET A 181 -29.13 2.27 -11.49
C MET A 181 -27.73 2.70 -11.93
N ARG A 182 -27.47 2.85 -13.23
CA ARG A 182 -26.20 3.41 -13.72
C ARG A 182 -25.98 4.84 -13.22
N ARG A 183 -27.03 5.69 -13.24
CA ARG A 183 -26.96 7.05 -12.67
C ARG A 183 -26.69 7.03 -11.17
N PHE A 184 -27.34 6.13 -10.44
CA PHE A 184 -27.15 5.99 -9.00
C PHE A 184 -25.77 5.45 -8.63
N GLN A 185 -25.24 4.49 -9.40
CA GLN A 185 -23.88 3.98 -9.27
C GLN A 185 -22.83 5.09 -9.45
N ARG A 186 -23.02 5.97 -10.45
CA ARG A 186 -22.17 7.16 -10.62
C ARG A 186 -22.29 8.14 -9.45
N MET A 187 -23.47 8.27 -8.85
CA MET A 187 -23.62 9.06 -7.63
C MET A 187 -22.89 8.41 -6.45
N GLN A 188 -22.93 7.09 -6.30
CA GLN A 188 -22.19 6.38 -5.24
C GLN A 188 -20.69 6.47 -5.39
N ALA A 189 -20.17 6.61 -6.60
CA ALA A 189 -18.76 6.88 -6.86
C ALA A 189 -18.32 8.30 -6.44
N ARG A 190 -19.25 9.18 -6.05
CA ARG A 190 -18.89 10.51 -5.55
C ARG A 190 -18.15 10.42 -4.21
N PRO A 191 -17.09 11.22 -4.01
CA PRO A 191 -16.24 11.16 -2.82
C PRO A 191 -16.99 11.23 -1.49
N HIS A 192 -18.06 12.03 -1.43
CA HIS A 192 -18.87 12.20 -0.22
C HIS A 192 -19.60 10.92 0.21
N ASN A 193 -20.14 10.18 -0.76
CA ASN A 193 -20.86 8.93 -0.47
C ASN A 193 -19.90 7.81 -0.02
N LEU A 194 -18.63 7.84 -0.44
CA LEU A 194 -17.62 6.91 0.05
C LEU A 194 -17.30 7.19 1.53
N ASP A 195 -17.22 8.46 1.93
CA ASP A 195 -16.95 8.84 3.32
C ASP A 195 -18.06 8.37 4.26
N ASP A 196 -19.33 8.46 3.82
CA ASP A 196 -20.48 7.96 4.57
C ASP A 196 -20.46 6.44 4.73
N VAL A 197 -20.08 5.71 3.65
CA VAL A 197 -19.94 4.25 3.70
C VAL A 197 -18.82 3.85 4.66
N PHE A 198 -17.67 4.55 4.60
CA PHE A 198 -16.56 4.33 5.51
C PHE A 198 -16.96 4.56 6.96
N ARG A 199 -17.56 5.72 7.27
CA ARG A 199 -18.01 6.05 8.64
C ARG A 199 -19.05 5.08 9.16
N GLN A 200 -19.96 4.60 8.28
CA GLN A 200 -20.98 3.63 8.66
C GLN A 200 -20.37 2.26 9.00
N ASP A 201 -19.43 1.77 8.20
CA ASP A 201 -18.84 0.45 8.36
C ASP A 201 -17.86 0.41 9.54
N TYR A 202 -17.07 1.46 9.71
CA TYR A 202 -16.07 1.57 10.78
C TYR A 202 -16.58 2.25 12.06
N ARG A 203 -17.89 2.55 12.15
CA ARG A 203 -18.49 3.26 13.30
C ARG A 203 -18.11 2.67 14.66
N ARG A 204 -17.96 1.33 14.74
CA ARG A 204 -17.60 0.64 15.98
C ARG A 204 -16.16 0.92 16.42
N PHE A 205 -15.24 1.09 15.47
CA PHE A 205 -13.83 1.35 15.76
C PHE A 205 -13.57 2.81 16.16
N PHE A 206 -14.42 3.75 15.74
CA PHE A 206 -14.38 5.15 16.17
C PHE A 206 -14.70 5.38 17.65
N ILE A 207 -15.31 4.39 18.32
CA ILE A 207 -15.59 4.46 19.77
C ILE A 207 -14.32 4.16 20.58
N HIS A 208 -13.31 3.55 19.94
CA HIS A 208 -12.01 3.24 20.53
C HIS A 208 -10.93 4.19 19.97
N ASP A 209 -9.75 4.20 20.60
CA ASP A 209 -8.61 5.10 20.28
C ASP A 209 -8.06 4.91 18.85
N GLU A 210 -8.45 3.84 18.15
CA GLU A 210 -8.01 3.53 16.78
C GLU A 210 -8.68 4.41 15.68
N GLY A 211 -9.61 5.28 16.06
CA GLY A 211 -10.39 6.10 15.11
C GLY A 211 -9.53 7.05 14.28
N GLU A 212 -8.53 7.69 14.88
CA GLU A 212 -7.67 8.67 14.19
C GLU A 212 -6.79 8.01 13.12
N ASP A 213 -6.19 6.87 13.46
CA ASP A 213 -5.39 6.06 12.53
C ASP A 213 -6.20 5.55 11.34
N LEU A 214 -7.48 5.22 11.56
CA LEU A 214 -8.37 4.81 10.47
C LEU A 214 -8.69 5.98 9.53
N VAL A 215 -8.87 7.19 10.05
CA VAL A 215 -9.11 8.39 9.25
C VAL A 215 -7.88 8.76 8.43
N ALA A 216 -6.69 8.71 9.04
CA ALA A 216 -5.43 8.95 8.33
C ALA A 216 -5.24 7.96 7.19
N ARG A 217 -5.50 6.67 7.43
CA ARG A 217 -5.47 5.63 6.38
C ARG A 217 -6.54 5.85 5.32
N TRP A 218 -7.75 6.24 5.71
CA TRP A 218 -8.83 6.53 4.76
C TRP A 218 -8.46 7.65 3.81
N ALA A 219 -7.79 8.72 4.29
CA ALA A 219 -7.33 9.81 3.44
C ALA A 219 -6.37 9.33 2.32
N LEU A 220 -5.53 8.33 2.59
CA LEU A 220 -4.62 7.71 1.61
C LEU A 220 -5.31 6.74 0.66
N VAL A 221 -6.33 6.03 1.16
CA VAL A 221 -7.03 4.96 0.43
C VAL A 221 -8.16 5.49 -0.46
N ARG A 222 -8.91 6.48 0.01
CA ARG A 222 -10.03 7.11 -0.71
C ARG A 222 -9.73 7.45 -2.17
N PRO A 223 -8.62 8.15 -2.51
CA PRO A 223 -8.32 8.48 -3.91
C PRO A 223 -8.10 7.24 -4.78
N LYS A 224 -7.52 6.17 -4.22
CA LYS A 224 -7.30 4.90 -4.93
C LYS A 224 -8.64 4.26 -5.31
N ILE A 225 -9.59 4.25 -4.37
CA ILE A 225 -10.94 3.71 -4.61
C ILE A 225 -11.70 4.57 -5.62
N THR A 226 -11.64 5.90 -5.52
CA THR A 226 -12.31 6.78 -6.49
C THR A 226 -11.79 6.55 -7.90
N THR A 227 -10.47 6.44 -8.08
CA THR A 227 -9.89 6.13 -9.40
C THR A 227 -10.34 4.76 -9.91
N MET A 228 -10.38 3.72 -9.06
CA MET A 228 -10.90 2.40 -9.46
C MET A 228 -12.39 2.45 -9.87
N LEU A 229 -13.19 3.27 -9.19
CA LEU A 229 -14.62 3.45 -9.47
C LEU A 229 -14.88 4.30 -10.72
N GLU A 230 -14.01 5.25 -11.03
CA GLU A 230 -14.09 6.05 -12.27
C GLU A 230 -13.80 5.20 -13.50
N VAL A 231 -12.81 4.31 -13.42
CA VAL A 231 -12.46 3.38 -14.50
C VAL A 231 -13.55 2.32 -14.71
N THR A 232 -14.25 1.93 -13.65
CA THR A 232 -15.21 0.82 -13.71
C THR A 232 -16.61 1.30 -14.11
N PRO A 233 -17.16 0.90 -15.28
CA PRO A 233 -18.45 1.39 -15.75
C PRO A 233 -19.65 0.88 -14.94
N ASN A 234 -19.47 -0.18 -14.14
CA ASN A 234 -20.53 -0.77 -13.32
C ASN A 234 -19.97 -1.47 -12.07
N LEU A 235 -20.37 -0.98 -10.89
CA LEU A 235 -19.94 -1.50 -9.58
C LEU A 235 -20.30 -2.98 -9.36
N ALA A 236 -21.32 -3.50 -10.04
CA ALA A 236 -21.73 -4.90 -9.91
C ALA A 236 -20.73 -5.87 -10.56
N PHE A 237 -19.95 -5.41 -11.54
CA PHE A 237 -18.93 -6.19 -12.26
C PHE A 237 -17.53 -6.07 -11.66
N LEU A 238 -17.34 -5.27 -10.61
CA LEU A 238 -16.09 -5.25 -9.86
C LEU A 238 -15.75 -6.66 -9.37
N PRO A 239 -14.48 -7.11 -9.42
CA PRO A 239 -14.10 -8.43 -8.93
C PRO A 239 -14.54 -8.62 -7.47
N THR A 240 -15.05 -9.80 -7.14
CA THR A 240 -15.38 -10.14 -5.76
C THR A 240 -14.08 -10.34 -5.01
N VAL A 241 -13.83 -9.55 -3.97
CA VAL A 241 -12.87 -9.96 -2.95
C VAL A 241 -13.58 -10.94 -2.02
N ALA A 242 -13.15 -12.19 -2.04
CA ALA A 242 -13.77 -13.22 -1.23
C ALA A 242 -13.55 -12.94 0.26
N GLU A 243 -14.51 -13.29 1.12
CA GLU A 243 -14.37 -13.03 2.55
C GLU A 243 -13.17 -13.76 3.16
N TRP A 244 -12.85 -14.96 2.65
CA TRP A 244 -11.70 -15.72 3.11
C TRP A 244 -10.37 -15.01 2.79
N GLU A 245 -10.28 -14.23 1.71
CA GLU A 245 -9.08 -13.46 1.37
C GLU A 245 -8.85 -12.34 2.39
N THR A 246 -9.92 -11.62 2.77
CA THR A 246 -9.83 -10.60 3.83
C THR A 246 -9.54 -11.22 5.18
N ARG A 247 -10.14 -12.38 5.51
CA ARG A 247 -9.82 -13.10 6.75
C ARG A 247 -8.38 -13.61 6.76
N ARG A 248 -7.85 -14.03 5.61
CA ARG A 248 -6.45 -14.41 5.47
C ARG A 248 -5.53 -13.21 5.70
N ILE A 249 -5.86 -12.06 5.12
CA ILE A 249 -5.14 -10.79 5.35
C ILE A 249 -5.14 -10.44 6.85
N GLN A 250 -6.28 -10.52 7.52
CA GLN A 250 -6.40 -10.29 8.96
C GLN A 250 -5.61 -11.30 9.80
N ALA A 251 -5.61 -12.58 9.41
CA ALA A 251 -4.85 -13.62 10.09
C ALA A 251 -3.33 -13.39 9.97
N VAL A 252 -2.87 -12.98 8.79
CA VAL A 252 -1.46 -12.60 8.54
C VAL A 252 -1.10 -11.36 9.36
N LEU A 253 -1.97 -10.34 9.41
CA LEU A 253 -1.75 -9.15 10.25
C LEU A 253 -1.65 -9.48 11.74
N ALA A 254 -2.47 -10.41 12.23
CA ALA A 254 -2.51 -10.75 13.65
C ALA A 254 -1.37 -11.68 14.07
N THR A 255 -1.02 -12.66 13.23
CA THR A 255 -0.10 -13.75 13.61
C THR A 255 1.28 -13.55 13.01
N ASP A 256 1.35 -13.37 11.69
CA ASP A 256 2.61 -13.42 10.96
C ASP A 256 3.40 -12.12 11.11
N VAL A 257 2.74 -10.95 11.13
CA VAL A 257 3.43 -9.67 11.37
C VAL A 257 4.03 -9.63 12.78
N TRP A 258 3.30 -10.13 13.78
CA TRP A 258 3.82 -10.23 15.14
C TRP A 258 5.02 -11.17 15.21
N TYR A 259 4.93 -12.35 14.60
CA TYR A 259 6.03 -13.32 14.54
C TYR A 259 7.26 -12.77 13.81
N LEU A 260 7.05 -12.09 12.67
CA LEU A 260 8.12 -11.44 11.91
C LEU A 260 8.82 -10.33 12.72
N ARG A 261 8.10 -9.64 13.59
CA ARG A 261 8.65 -8.63 14.50
C ARG A 261 9.43 -9.23 15.67
N GLN A 262 9.16 -10.48 16.05
CA GLN A 262 9.94 -11.19 17.06
C GLN A 262 11.24 -11.79 16.51
N LEU A 263 11.28 -12.05 15.20
CA LEU A 263 12.46 -12.59 14.51
C LEU A 263 13.43 -11.51 13.99
N ALA A 264 12.96 -10.27 13.86
CA ALA A 264 13.76 -9.10 13.48
C ALA A 264 14.44 -8.50 14.71
#